data_AF-A0A8T5B528-F1
#
_entry.id   AF-A0A8T5B528-F1
#
_cell.length_a   1.000
_cell.length_b   1.000
_cell.length_c   1.000
_cell.angle_alpha   90.00
_cell.angle_beta   90.00
_cell.angle_gamma   90.00
#
_symmetry.space_group_name_H-M   'P 1'
#
loop_
_entity.id
_entity.type
_entity.pdbx_description
1 polymer ?
#
loop_
_entity_poly.entity_id
_entity_poly.type
_entity_poly.pdbx_seq_one_letter_code
_entity_poly.pdbx_strand_id
1 'polypeptide(L)'
;MTANSFEIEVKNKIKYLGKLMGFEVEEEWAPSTLKEKSRKDFYIPRIDLVWFKRGDPKFIKFLERFRKQGVLDPYRDIEKEVVIGFELELTDRQTKYILGDISNLSRLCDYGFIVIKNVENLVERSVKASRAFSILHGASNVFVIDPKELDNIIKQIEKEQI
;
A
#
# COMPACT_ATOMS: atom_id res chain seq x y z
N MET A 1 13.84 13.78 -18.49
CA MET A 1 12.82 12.77 -18.11
C MET A 1 11.47 13.44 -18.11
N THR A 2 10.45 12.82 -18.70
CA THR A 2 9.07 13.28 -18.56
C THR A 2 8.55 12.83 -17.19
N ALA A 3 7.53 13.50 -16.64
CA ALA A 3 6.93 13.09 -15.35
C ALA A 3 6.49 11.61 -15.38
N ASN A 4 6.00 11.15 -16.53
CA ASN A 4 5.57 9.78 -16.76
C ASN A 4 6.76 8.78 -16.75
N SER A 5 7.93 9.15 -17.28
CA SER A 5 9.09 8.25 -17.25
C SER A 5 9.62 8.02 -15.83
N PHE A 6 9.57 9.05 -14.97
CA PHE A 6 10.04 8.94 -13.59
C PHE A 6 9.10 8.08 -12.73
N GLU A 7 7.77 8.26 -12.88
CA GLU A 7 6.80 7.43 -12.16
C GLU A 7 6.94 5.95 -12.52
N ILE A 8 7.09 5.63 -13.80
CA ILE A 8 7.30 4.26 -14.27
C ILE A 8 8.58 3.67 -13.67
N GLU A 9 9.66 4.45 -13.61
CA GLU A 9 10.92 4.03 -12.99
C GLU A 9 10.73 3.67 -11.51
N VAL A 10 10.07 4.54 -10.74
CA VAL A 10 9.79 4.32 -9.31
C VAL A 10 8.89 3.10 -9.11
N LYS A 11 7.81 2.96 -9.88
CA LYS A 11 6.93 1.78 -9.86
C LYS A 11 7.73 0.51 -10.11
N ASN A 12 8.61 0.50 -11.11
CA ASN A 12 9.43 -0.67 -11.43
C ASN A 12 10.41 -1.04 -10.32
N LYS A 13 11.02 -0.06 -9.64
CA LYS A 13 11.88 -0.29 -8.47
C LYS A 13 11.11 -0.94 -7.33
N ILE A 14 9.90 -0.45 -7.03
CA ILE A 14 9.03 -1.01 -5.99
C ILE A 14 8.62 -2.44 -6.37
N LYS A 15 8.20 -2.70 -7.62
CA LYS A 15 7.88 -4.05 -8.10
C LYS A 15 9.07 -5.01 -7.96
N TYR A 16 10.26 -4.54 -8.31
CA TYR A 16 11.48 -5.33 -8.22
C TYR A 16 11.79 -5.71 -6.77
N LEU A 17 11.74 -4.74 -5.85
CA LEU A 17 11.99 -4.96 -4.43
C LEU A 17 10.99 -5.97 -3.82
N GLY A 18 9.70 -5.85 -4.14
CA GLY A 18 8.69 -6.81 -3.71
C GLY A 18 9.00 -8.24 -4.16
N LYS A 19 9.38 -8.42 -5.43
CA LYS A 19 9.77 -9.73 -5.98
C LYS A 19 11.05 -10.27 -5.34
N LEU A 20 12.04 -9.41 -5.11
CA LEU A 20 13.29 -9.76 -4.43
C LEU A 20 13.02 -10.28 -3.01
N MET A 21 12.02 -9.72 -2.31
CA MET A 21 11.57 -10.17 -0.99
C MET A 21 10.54 -11.33 -1.06
N GLY A 22 10.32 -11.88 -2.25
CA GLY A 22 9.46 -13.04 -2.50
C GLY A 22 7.95 -12.76 -2.46
N PHE A 23 7.53 -11.50 -2.57
CA PHE A 23 6.10 -11.14 -2.67
C PHE A 23 5.60 -11.23 -4.10
N GLU A 24 4.30 -11.48 -4.24
CA GLU A 24 3.55 -11.20 -5.46
C GLU A 24 3.22 -9.71 -5.52
N VAL A 25 3.00 -9.17 -6.73
CA VAL A 25 2.75 -7.73 -6.94
C VAL A 25 1.53 -7.52 -7.84
N GLU A 26 0.61 -6.64 -7.42
CA GLU A 26 -0.57 -6.21 -8.19
C GLU A 26 -0.60 -4.67 -8.25
N GLU A 27 -1.01 -4.10 -9.38
CA GLU A 27 -1.21 -2.65 -9.56
C GLU A 27 -2.69 -2.29 -9.54
N GLU A 28 -3.02 -1.05 -9.17
CA GLU A 28 -4.39 -0.54 -9.04
C GLU A 28 -5.31 -1.48 -8.24
N TRP A 29 -4.82 -1.94 -7.09
CA TRP A 29 -5.50 -2.95 -6.30
C TRP A 29 -6.63 -2.37 -5.45
N ALA A 30 -7.69 -3.16 -5.32
CA ALA A 30 -8.72 -2.99 -4.31
C ALA A 30 -9.12 -4.38 -3.79
N PRO A 31 -9.62 -4.50 -2.54
CA PRO A 31 -10.10 -5.77 -2.02
C PRO A 31 -11.13 -6.42 -2.95
N SER A 32 -10.97 -7.73 -3.19
CA SER A 32 -11.86 -8.54 -4.04
C SER A 32 -13.33 -8.39 -3.64
N THR A 33 -13.60 -8.40 -2.33
CA THR A 33 -14.89 -8.16 -1.66
C THR A 33 -15.55 -6.82 -1.96
N LEU A 34 -14.77 -5.80 -2.37
CA LEU A 34 -15.28 -4.48 -2.75
C LEU A 34 -15.41 -4.33 -4.26
N LYS A 35 -14.67 -5.11 -5.08
CA LYS A 35 -14.75 -5.05 -6.55
C LYS A 35 -16.16 -5.38 -7.07
N GLU A 36 -16.90 -6.22 -6.35
CA GLU A 36 -18.28 -6.61 -6.71
C GLU A 36 -19.34 -5.55 -6.34
N LYS A 37 -18.99 -4.55 -5.52
CA LYS A 37 -19.93 -3.52 -5.08
C LYS A 37 -20.01 -2.37 -6.09
N SER A 38 -21.20 -1.80 -6.22
CA SER A 38 -21.43 -0.61 -7.03
C SER A 38 -20.66 0.59 -6.46
N ARG A 39 -19.81 1.20 -7.29
CA ARG A 39 -19.09 2.45 -6.95
C ARG A 39 -20.00 3.66 -6.75
N LYS A 40 -21.24 3.60 -7.23
CA LYS A 40 -22.23 4.66 -6.98
C LYS A 40 -22.70 4.68 -5.54
N ASP A 41 -22.67 3.51 -4.90
CA ASP A 41 -23.24 3.29 -3.56
C ASP A 41 -22.14 3.18 -2.50
N PHE A 42 -20.89 2.87 -2.89
CA PHE A 42 -19.77 2.68 -1.99
C PHE A 42 -18.49 3.37 -2.48
N TYR A 43 -17.79 4.03 -1.56
CA TYR A 43 -16.40 4.41 -1.77
C TYR A 43 -15.51 3.17 -1.80
N ILE A 44 -14.85 2.93 -2.94
CA ILE A 44 -13.92 1.82 -3.14
C ILE A 44 -12.54 2.42 -3.35
N PRO A 45 -11.71 2.47 -2.28
CA PRO A 45 -10.33 2.94 -2.41
C PRO A 45 -9.54 2.02 -3.33
N ARG A 46 -8.63 2.61 -4.11
CA ARG A 46 -7.66 1.87 -4.90
C ARG A 46 -6.27 2.28 -4.45
N ILE A 47 -5.41 1.29 -4.28
CA ILE A 47 -4.00 1.48 -3.97
C ILE A 47 -3.21 1.31 -5.25
N ASP A 48 -2.27 2.22 -5.53
CA ASP A 48 -1.48 2.19 -6.77
C ASP A 48 -0.75 0.86 -6.98
N LEU A 49 -0.17 0.30 -5.92
CA LEU A 49 0.55 -0.96 -5.97
C LEU A 49 0.47 -1.69 -4.63
N VAL A 50 0.32 -3.02 -4.66
CA VAL A 50 0.40 -3.86 -3.47
C VAL A 50 1.41 -4.99 -3.64
N TRP A 51 2.15 -5.27 -2.57
CA TRP A 51 2.85 -6.55 -2.39
C TRP A 51 2.01 -7.46 -1.53
N PHE A 52 1.96 -8.76 -1.85
CA PHE A 52 1.23 -9.69 -1.02
C PHE A 52 1.82 -11.10 -0.99
N LYS A 53 1.45 -11.84 0.06
CA LYS A 53 1.59 -13.30 0.14
C LYS A 53 0.22 -13.92 -0.04
N ARG A 54 0.13 -14.93 -0.88
CA ARG A 54 -1.11 -15.67 -1.12
C ARG A 54 -1.45 -16.51 0.11
N GLY A 55 -2.69 -16.40 0.57
CA GLY A 55 -3.18 -17.22 1.67
C GLY A 55 -3.23 -18.70 1.28
N ASP A 56 -3.09 -19.59 2.28
CA ASP A 56 -3.25 -21.03 2.07
C ASP A 56 -4.67 -21.33 1.55
N PRO A 57 -4.81 -21.98 0.36
CA PRO A 57 -6.11 -22.36 -0.19
C PRO A 57 -7.00 -23.16 0.78
N LYS A 58 -6.43 -23.97 1.67
CA LYS A 58 -7.19 -24.71 2.69
C LYS A 58 -7.77 -23.77 3.75
N PHE A 59 -7.00 -22.78 4.18
CA PHE A 59 -7.46 -21.78 5.14
C PHE A 59 -8.52 -20.86 4.53
N ILE A 60 -8.33 -20.44 3.27
CA ILE A 60 -9.34 -19.66 2.53
C ILE A 60 -10.66 -20.44 2.47
N LYS A 61 -10.63 -21.71 2.05
CA LYS A 61 -11.83 -22.58 2.03
C LYS A 61 -12.46 -22.76 3.41
N PHE A 62 -11.66 -22.76 4.48
CA PHE A 62 -12.17 -22.80 5.84
C PHE A 62 -12.93 -21.51 6.18
N LEU A 63 -12.34 -20.33 5.92
CA LEU A 63 -12.98 -19.03 6.14
C LEU A 63 -14.28 -18.85 5.34
N GLU A 64 -14.33 -19.34 4.10
CA GLU A 64 -15.52 -19.25 3.26
C GLU A 64 -16.77 -19.90 3.88
N ARG A 65 -16.60 -20.93 4.73
CA ARG A 65 -17.70 -21.57 5.46
C ARG A 65 -18.42 -20.60 6.42
N PHE A 66 -17.73 -19.54 6.84
CA PHE A 66 -18.25 -18.53 7.76
C PHE A 66 -18.72 -17.26 7.06
N ARG A 67 -18.60 -17.15 5.72
CA ARG A 67 -18.93 -15.93 4.94
C ARG A 67 -20.35 -15.40 5.23
N LYS A 68 -21.32 -16.30 5.46
CA LYS A 68 -22.73 -15.94 5.73
C LYS A 68 -22.96 -15.27 7.09
N GLN A 69 -21.99 -15.28 8.00
CA GLN A 69 -22.11 -14.61 9.29
C GLN A 69 -22.01 -13.08 9.16
N GLY A 70 -21.51 -12.56 8.03
CA GLY A 70 -21.40 -11.12 7.80
C GLY A 70 -20.35 -10.41 8.65
N VAL A 71 -19.46 -11.17 9.32
CA VAL A 71 -18.41 -10.64 10.20
C VAL A 71 -17.04 -10.53 9.52
N LEU A 72 -16.88 -11.05 8.31
CA LEU A 72 -15.67 -10.87 7.53
C LEU A 72 -15.55 -9.40 7.13
N ASP A 73 -14.43 -8.79 7.47
CA ASP A 73 -14.16 -7.39 7.14
C ASP A 73 -14.15 -7.21 5.61
N PRO A 74 -15.09 -6.44 5.02
CA PRO A 74 -15.11 -6.23 3.58
C PRO A 74 -13.89 -5.47 3.07
N TYR A 75 -13.09 -4.83 3.93
CA TYR A 75 -11.88 -4.10 3.56
C TYR A 75 -10.62 -4.98 3.54
N ARG A 76 -10.71 -6.25 3.98
CA ARG A 76 -9.63 -7.23 3.90
C ARG A 76 -9.87 -8.23 2.78
N ASP A 77 -8.83 -8.55 2.03
CA ASP A 77 -8.86 -9.57 0.98
C ASP A 77 -8.44 -10.92 1.55
N ILE A 78 -9.40 -11.83 1.75
CA ILE A 78 -9.16 -13.13 2.40
C ILE A 78 -8.17 -14.02 1.63
N GLU A 79 -7.93 -13.73 0.35
CA GLU A 79 -6.97 -14.47 -0.49
C GLU A 79 -5.51 -14.02 -0.27
N LYS A 80 -5.31 -12.90 0.42
CA LYS A 80 -3.99 -12.30 0.68
C LYS A 80 -3.74 -12.28 2.19
N GLU A 81 -2.71 -12.99 2.63
CA GLU A 81 -2.40 -13.16 4.06
C GLU A 81 -1.67 -11.93 4.63
N VAL A 82 -0.76 -11.36 3.84
CA VAL A 82 -0.06 -10.12 4.14
C VAL A 82 -0.25 -9.21 2.95
N VAL A 83 -0.71 -7.99 3.18
CA VAL A 83 -0.88 -6.96 2.15
C VAL A 83 -0.07 -5.72 2.54
N ILE A 84 0.87 -5.35 1.68
CA ILE A 84 1.68 -4.14 1.83
C ILE A 84 1.30 -3.19 0.70
N GLY A 85 0.72 -2.04 1.01
CA GLY A 85 0.27 -1.06 0.03
C GLY A 85 1.26 0.07 -0.23
N PHE A 86 1.28 0.57 -1.45
CA PHE A 86 2.10 1.69 -1.90
C PHE A 86 1.22 2.71 -2.63
N GLU A 87 1.28 3.97 -2.21
CA GLU A 87 0.68 5.11 -2.90
C GLU A 87 1.78 6.04 -3.41
N LEU A 88 1.73 6.42 -4.69
CA LEU A 88 2.81 7.15 -5.36
C LEU A 88 2.42 8.61 -5.59
N GLU A 89 2.87 9.47 -4.68
CA GLU A 89 2.69 10.92 -4.76
C GLU A 89 3.95 11.59 -5.34
N LEU A 90 4.19 11.37 -6.64
CA LEU A 90 5.42 11.80 -7.32
C LEU A 90 5.30 13.14 -8.05
N THR A 91 4.12 13.75 -8.01
CA THR A 91 3.86 15.07 -8.60
C THR A 91 3.90 16.16 -7.52
N ASP A 92 4.08 17.42 -7.92
CA ASP A 92 4.16 18.57 -7.01
C ASP A 92 2.77 18.95 -6.39
N ARG A 93 1.94 17.97 -6.03
CA ARG A 93 0.57 18.17 -5.52
C ARG A 93 0.55 18.49 -4.02
N GLN A 94 -0.52 19.18 -3.62
CA GLN A 94 -0.77 19.68 -2.27
C GLN A 94 -0.98 18.56 -1.23
N THR A 95 -0.52 18.80 0.02
CA THR A 95 -0.50 17.89 1.19
C THR A 95 -1.86 17.27 1.60
N LYS A 96 -2.99 17.73 1.03
CA LYS A 96 -4.36 17.29 1.37
C LYS A 96 -4.64 15.81 1.05
N TYR A 97 -3.94 15.25 0.06
CA TYR A 97 -4.16 13.85 -0.36
C TYR A 97 -3.59 12.83 0.64
N ILE A 98 -2.54 13.22 1.37
CA ILE A 98 -1.74 12.35 2.24
C ILE A 98 -2.54 11.76 3.41
N LEU A 99 -3.44 12.51 4.03
CA LEU A 99 -4.29 11.97 5.10
C LEU A 99 -5.29 10.93 4.57
N GLY A 100 -5.78 11.12 3.33
CA GLY A 100 -6.62 10.15 2.64
C GLY A 100 -5.85 8.86 2.38
N ASP A 101 -4.62 8.98 1.89
CA ASP A 101 -3.73 7.85 1.62
C ASP A 101 -3.40 7.09 2.90
N ILE A 102 -3.05 7.80 3.98
CA ILE A 102 -2.82 7.19 5.31
C ILE A 102 -4.08 6.42 5.75
N SER A 103 -5.27 7.02 5.63
CA SER A 103 -6.51 6.38 6.04
C SER A 103 -6.86 5.15 5.18
N ASN A 104 -6.57 5.19 3.88
CA ASN A 104 -6.82 4.07 2.98
C ASN A 104 -5.84 2.93 3.24
N LEU A 105 -4.54 3.23 3.29
CA LEU A 105 -3.49 2.24 3.54
C LEU A 105 -3.65 1.57 4.91
N SER A 106 -3.87 2.35 5.98
CA SER A 106 -4.05 1.79 7.34
C SER A 106 -5.27 0.87 7.48
N ARG A 107 -6.29 1.05 6.62
CA ARG A 107 -7.52 0.26 6.65
C ARG A 107 -7.45 -0.98 5.77
N LEU A 108 -6.76 -0.90 4.63
CA LEU A 108 -6.77 -1.96 3.61
C LEU A 108 -5.53 -2.86 3.65
N CYS A 109 -4.46 -2.40 4.27
CA CYS A 109 -3.15 -3.06 4.25
C CYS A 109 -2.66 -3.31 5.68
N ASP A 110 -1.83 -4.34 5.84
CA ASP A 110 -1.14 -4.60 7.11
C ASP A 110 0.00 -3.58 7.35
N TYR A 111 0.63 -3.15 6.25
CA TYR A 111 1.60 -2.07 6.19
C TYR A 111 1.36 -1.18 4.96
N GLY A 112 1.58 0.12 5.10
CA GLY A 112 1.43 1.08 4.02
C GLY A 112 2.69 1.92 3.79
N PHE A 113 2.93 2.31 2.55
CA PHE A 113 4.04 3.18 2.17
C PHE A 113 3.54 4.29 1.26
N ILE A 114 3.80 5.53 1.65
CA ILE A 114 3.57 6.69 0.79
C ILE A 114 4.92 7.08 0.20
N VAL A 115 5.04 6.92 -1.11
CA VAL A 115 6.26 7.21 -1.85
C VAL A 115 6.14 8.61 -2.42
N ILE A 116 6.86 9.56 -1.82
CA ILE A 116 6.62 10.98 -2.06
C ILE A 116 7.92 11.74 -2.28
N LYS A 117 7.93 12.59 -3.31
CA LYS A 117 9.08 13.44 -3.59
C LYS A 117 9.22 14.51 -2.50
N ASN A 118 10.41 14.66 -1.92
CA ASN A 118 10.63 15.63 -0.85
C ASN A 118 10.74 17.08 -1.37
N VAL A 119 9.60 17.69 -1.70
CA VAL A 119 9.48 19.10 -2.06
C VAL A 119 9.01 19.87 -0.82
N GLU A 120 9.65 20.98 -0.44
CA GLU A 120 9.24 21.78 0.73
C GLU A 120 9.01 20.95 2.02
N ASN A 121 9.94 20.05 2.36
CA ASN A 121 9.87 19.17 3.54
C ASN A 121 8.60 18.31 3.60
N LEU A 122 8.03 17.95 2.45
CA LEU A 122 6.79 17.17 2.38
C LEU A 122 6.93 15.82 3.08
N VAL A 123 8.08 15.16 2.98
CA VAL A 123 8.35 13.90 3.69
C VAL A 123 8.17 14.06 5.21
N GLU A 124 8.80 15.09 5.81
CA GLU A 124 8.70 15.32 7.26
C GLU A 124 7.26 15.66 7.67
N ARG A 125 6.54 16.45 6.86
CA ARG A 125 5.13 16.77 7.09
C ARG A 125 4.25 15.51 7.04
N SER A 126 4.48 14.62 6.07
CA SER A 126 3.76 13.34 5.94
C SER A 126 4.03 12.42 7.13
N VAL A 127 5.28 12.35 7.61
CA VAL A 127 5.64 11.58 8.81
C VAL A 127 4.89 12.13 10.03
N LYS A 128 4.83 13.46 10.21
CA LYS A 128 4.05 14.09 11.29
C LYS A 128 2.56 13.77 11.18
N ALA A 129 1.99 13.79 9.97
CA ALA A 129 0.60 13.43 9.73
C ALA A 129 0.30 11.96 10.08
N SER A 130 1.15 11.01 9.66
CA SER A 130 0.99 9.58 10.00
C SER A 130 1.06 9.32 11.51
N ARG A 131 1.95 10.02 12.22
CA ARG A 131 2.02 9.97 13.69
C ARG A 131 0.77 10.54 14.35
N ALA A 132 0.31 11.70 13.90
CA ALA A 132 -0.91 12.32 14.43
C ALA A 132 -2.14 11.44 14.20
N PHE A 133 -2.26 10.84 13.01
CA PHE A 133 -3.31 9.85 12.72
C PHE A 133 -3.22 8.66 13.67
N SER A 134 -2.01 8.14 13.90
CA SER A 134 -1.81 6.98 14.78
C SER A 134 -2.25 7.24 16.23
N ILE A 135 -2.00 8.45 16.73
CA ILE A 135 -2.43 8.88 18.07
C ILE A 135 -3.97 8.90 18.17
N LEU A 136 -4.66 9.29 17.11
CA LEU A 136 -6.11 9.48 17.11
C LEU A 136 -6.90 8.21 16.80
N HIS A 137 -6.35 7.31 15.98
CA HIS A 137 -7.09 6.19 15.40
C HIS A 137 -6.47 4.81 15.65
N GLY A 138 -5.39 4.75 16.43
CA GLY A 138 -4.58 3.54 16.60
C GLY A 138 -3.50 3.43 15.53
N ALA A 139 -2.59 2.46 15.66
CA ALA A 139 -1.40 2.34 14.81
C ALA A 139 -1.75 2.39 13.31
N SER A 140 -1.17 3.36 12.57
CA SER A 140 -1.41 3.48 11.13
C SER A 140 -0.67 2.42 10.32
N ASN A 141 0.51 1.98 10.79
CA ASN A 141 1.48 1.19 10.03
C ASN A 141 1.82 1.79 8.66
N VAL A 142 1.69 3.12 8.50
CA VAL A 142 1.99 3.84 7.27
C VAL A 142 3.32 4.58 7.39
N PHE A 143 4.26 4.21 6.53
CA PHE A 143 5.58 4.80 6.40
C PHE A 143 5.64 5.73 5.20
N VAL A 144 6.68 6.56 5.15
CA VAL A 144 6.92 7.52 4.07
C VAL A 144 8.32 7.30 3.53
N ILE A 145 8.46 7.22 2.22
CA ILE A 145 9.74 6.99 1.54
C ILE A 145 9.97 8.09 0.50
N ASP A 146 11.16 8.68 0.47
CA ASP A 146 11.59 9.48 -0.69
C ASP A 146 12.03 8.52 -1.81
N PRO A 147 11.50 8.66 -3.04
CA PRO A 147 11.89 7.83 -4.18
C PRO A 147 13.41 7.71 -4.40
N LYS A 148 14.19 8.74 -4.01
CA LYS A 148 15.66 8.74 -4.13
C LYS A 148 16.33 7.69 -3.24
N GLU A 149 15.66 7.24 -2.19
CA GLU A 149 16.20 6.24 -1.25
C GLU A 149 16.06 4.80 -1.78
N LEU A 150 15.16 4.57 -2.76
CA LEU A 150 14.86 3.23 -3.27
C LEU A 150 16.09 2.49 -3.80
N ASP A 151 16.98 3.17 -4.53
CA ASP A 151 18.19 2.54 -5.07
C ASP A 151 19.15 2.08 -3.97
N ASN A 152 19.21 2.82 -2.87
CA ASN A 152 20.04 2.44 -1.72
C ASN A 152 19.42 1.28 -0.94
N ILE A 153 18.10 1.31 -0.75
CA ILE A 153 17.35 0.23 -0.09
C ILE A 153 17.51 -1.06 -0.89
N ILE A 154 17.33 -1.02 -2.21
CA ILE A 154 17.50 -2.19 -3.08
C ILE A 154 18.91 -2.78 -2.92
N LYS A 155 19.96 -1.95 -3.02
CA LYS A 155 21.35 -2.41 -2.86
C LYS A 155 21.64 -3.00 -1.48
N GLN A 156 20.98 -2.53 -0.43
CA GLN A 156 21.14 -3.08 0.92
C GLN A 156 20.50 -4.46 1.03
N ILE A 157 19.24 -4.58 0.60
CA ILE A 157 18.51 -5.86 0.62
C ILE A 157 19.21 -6.93 -0.23
N GLU A 158 19.73 -6.58 -1.41
CA GLU A 158 20.48 -7.52 -2.26
C GLU A 158 21.75 -8.06 -1.58
N LYS A 159 22.42 -7.26 -0.74
CA LYS A 159 23.61 -7.70 0.00
C LYS A 159 23.29 -8.61 1.17
N GLU A 160 22.13 -8.42 1.78
CA GLU A 160 21.67 -9.21 2.93
C GLU A 160 21.09 -10.58 2.53
N GLN A 161 20.84 -10.80 1.24
CA GLN A 161 20.38 -12.09 0.69
C GLN A 161 21.52 -13.03 0.25
N ILE A 162 22.78 -12.68 0.56
CA ILE A 162 23.97 -13.52 0.35
C ILE A 162 24.32 -14.28 1.63
#